data_AF-A0A6B3G6Y7-F1
#
_entry.id   AF-A0A6B3G6Y7-F1
#
_cell.length_a   1.000
_cell.length_b   1.000
_cell.length_c   1.000
_cell.angle_alpha   90.00
_cell.angle_beta   90.00
_cell.angle_gamma   90.00
#
_symmetry.space_group_name_H-M   'P 1'
#
loop_
_entity.id
_entity.type
_entity.pdbx_description
1 polymer ?
#
loop_
_entity_poly.entity_id
_entity_poly.type
_entity_poly.pdbx_seq_one_letter_code
_entity_poly.pdbx_strand_id
1 'polypeptide(L)' 'DVGTANGTGEPQEIVCGARNFSVGDKVVVVLPGAVLPGDFAIAARKTYGKTSHGMICSTDELGMGDDGTHGIIVLPP' A
#
# COMPACT_ATOMS: atom_id res chain seq x y z
N ASP A 1 11.70 3.65 -4.71
CA ASP A 1 10.87 3.04 -5.76
C ASP A 1 10.48 1.63 -5.34
N VAL A 2 9.27 1.19 -5.66
CA VAL A 2 8.76 -0.13 -5.22
C VAL A 2 9.54 -1.28 -5.86
N GLY A 3 9.96 -1.16 -7.12
CA GLY A 3 10.77 -2.17 -7.80
C GLY A 3 12.18 -2.30 -7.22
N THR A 4 12.72 -1.23 -6.61
CA THR A 4 13.96 -1.37 -5.83
C THR A 4 13.69 -2.06 -4.50
N ALA A 5 12.60 -1.69 -3.81
CA ALA A 5 12.28 -2.20 -2.48
C ALA A 5 11.87 -3.69 -2.47
N ASN A 6 11.23 -4.18 -3.54
CA ASN A 6 10.88 -5.59 -3.68
C ASN A 6 12.08 -6.48 -4.11
N GLY A 7 13.23 -5.89 -4.44
CA GLY A 7 14.44 -6.60 -4.83
C GLY A 7 14.46 -7.16 -6.26
N THR A 8 13.41 -6.95 -7.06
CA THR A 8 13.33 -7.48 -8.43
C THR A 8 13.71 -6.46 -9.51
N GLY A 9 13.62 -5.16 -9.19
CA GLY A 9 13.75 -4.07 -10.16
C GLY A 9 12.49 -3.86 -11.01
N GLU A 10 11.50 -4.74 -10.91
CA GLU A 10 10.29 -4.73 -11.73
C GLU A 10 9.10 -4.09 -11.00
N PRO A 11 8.12 -3.52 -11.73
CA PRO A 11 6.89 -3.01 -11.14
C PRO A 11 6.14 -4.06 -10.32
N GLN A 12 5.55 -3.63 -9.20
CA GLN A 12 4.79 -4.51 -8.31
C GLN A 12 3.29 -4.36 -8.53
N GLU A 13 2.59 -5.48 -8.73
CA GLU A 13 1.13 -5.50 -8.75
C GLU A 13 0.53 -5.40 -7.35
N ILE A 14 -0.22 -4.33 -7.09
CA ILE A 14 -0.91 -4.08 -5.82
C ILE A 14 -2.33 -3.63 -6.12
N VAL A 15 -3.29 -4.25 -5.43
CA VAL A 15 -4.72 -3.96 -5.56
C VAL A 15 -5.15 -3.07 -4.40
N CYS A 16 -5.71 -1.90 -4.72
CA CYS A 16 -6.22 -0.95 -3.73
C CYS A 16 -7.68 -0.61 -4.03
N GLY A 17 -8.50 -0.48 -2.98
CA GLY A 17 -9.91 -0.10 -3.06
C GLY A 17 -10.18 1.39 -2.79
N ALA A 18 -9.16 2.16 -2.38
CA ALA A 18 -9.30 3.57 -2.07
C ALA A 18 -9.63 4.38 -3.35
N ARG A 19 -10.31 5.51 -3.18
CA ARG A 19 -10.79 6.34 -4.30
C ARG A 19 -10.13 7.71 -4.36
N ASN A 20 -9.20 8.00 -3.46
CA ASN A 20 -8.58 9.30 -3.24
C ASN A 20 -7.21 9.46 -3.94
N PHE A 21 -6.91 8.65 -4.96
CA PHE A 21 -5.66 8.71 -5.72
C PHE A 21 -5.88 8.52 -7.21
N SER A 22 -4.92 8.95 -8.02
CA SER A 22 -4.92 8.92 -9.47
C SER A 22 -3.59 8.39 -10.03
N VAL A 23 -3.56 8.08 -11.33
CA VAL A 23 -2.33 7.66 -12.01
C VAL A 23 -1.29 8.78 -11.93
N GLY A 24 -0.07 8.42 -11.49
CA GLY A 24 1.04 9.35 -11.31
C GLY A 24 1.26 9.78 -9.85
N ASP A 25 0.31 9.50 -8.96
CA ASP A 25 0.45 9.82 -7.55
C ASP A 25 1.52 8.96 -6.87
N LYS A 26 2.24 9.57 -5.93
CA LYS A 26 3.14 8.87 -5.02
C LYS A 26 2.33 8.41 -3.82
N VAL A 27 2.41 7.13 -3.49
CA VAL A 27 1.63 6.51 -2.41
C VAL A 27 2.52 5.69 -1.49
N VAL A 28 2.06 5.46 -0.26
CA VAL A 28 2.77 4.62 0.71
C VAL A 28 2.39 3.15 0.52
N VAL A 29 3.39 2.33 0.24
CA VAL A 29 3.23 0.89 -0.02
C VAL A 29 3.94 0.09 1.06
N VAL A 30 3.25 -0.94 1.54
CA VAL A 30 3.80 -1.94 2.45
C VAL A 30 3.90 -3.28 1.73
N LEU A 31 5.12 -3.81 1.66
CA LEU A 31 5.44 -5.04 0.93
C LEU A 31 5.30 -6.28 1.83
N PRO A 32 5.10 -7.48 1.24
CA PRO A 32 5.07 -8.73 1.97
C PRO A 32 6.28 -8.93 2.87
N GLY A 33 6.04 -9.47 4.07
CA GLY A 33 7.07 -9.64 5.11
C GLY A 33 7.10 -8.53 6.16
N ALA A 34 6.42 -7.41 5.92
CA ALA A 34 6.15 -6.42 6.94
C ALA A 34 4.93 -6.80 7.80
N VAL A 35 4.90 -6.29 9.04
CA VAL A 35 3.78 -6.43 9.97
C VAL A 35 3.31 -5.03 10.36
N LEU A 36 2.04 -4.73 10.08
CA LEU A 36 1.40 -3.48 10.47
C LEU A 36 0.96 -3.51 11.95
N PRO A 37 0.68 -2.34 12.56
CA PRO A 37 0.08 -2.27 13.89
C PRO A 37 -1.14 -3.21 14.04
N GLY A 38 -1.25 -3.83 15.21
CA GLY A 38 -2.29 -4.84 15.47
C GLY A 38 -1.96 -6.24 14.94
N ASP A 39 -0.67 -6.56 14.79
CA ASP A 39 -0.16 -7.86 14.31
C ASP A 39 -0.67 -8.26 12.92
N PHE A 40 -0.91 -7.26 12.07
CA PHE A 40 -1.43 -7.49 10.74
C PHE A 40 -0.29 -7.74 9.74
N ALA A 41 0.05 -9.01 9.56
CA ALA A 41 1.10 -9.43 8.63
C ALA A 41 0.69 -9.23 7.16
N ILE A 42 1.54 -8.56 6.39
CA ILE A 42 1.35 -8.37 4.96
C ILE A 42 1.91 -9.57 4.21
N ALA A 43 1.07 -10.15 3.37
CA ALA A 43 1.40 -11.26 2.48
C ALA A 43 0.73 -11.09 1.13
N ALA A 44 1.25 -11.79 0.11
CA ALA A 44 0.59 -11.83 -1.19
C ALA A 44 -0.75 -12.56 -1.08
N ARG A 45 -1.84 -11.95 -1.54
CA ARG A 45 -3.19 -12.53 -1.47
C ARG A 45 -4.02 -12.22 -2.71
N LYS A 46 -4.97 -13.09 -3.02
CA LYS A 46 -5.93 -12.86 -4.10
C LYS A 46 -7.05 -11.92 -3.63
N THR A 47 -7.31 -10.86 -4.37
CA THR A 47 -8.31 -9.83 -4.06
C THR A 47 -8.93 -9.35 -5.37
N TYR A 48 -10.27 -9.31 -5.44
CA TYR A 48 -11.02 -8.97 -6.66
C TYR A 48 -10.56 -9.73 -7.93
N GLY A 49 -10.20 -11.01 -7.78
CA GLY A 49 -9.75 -11.86 -8.89
C GLY A 49 -8.28 -11.69 -9.29
N LYS A 50 -7.56 -10.68 -8.77
CA LYS A 50 -6.14 -10.42 -9.03
C LYS A 50 -5.29 -10.74 -7.81
N THR A 51 -4.01 -11.05 -8.01
CA THR A 51 -3.07 -11.21 -6.89
C THR A 51 -2.52 -9.84 -6.51
N SER A 52 -2.66 -9.45 -5.24
CA SER A 52 -2.03 -8.26 -4.67
C SER A 52 -0.78 -8.68 -3.93
N HIS A 53 0.36 -8.09 -4.27
CA HIS A 53 1.66 -8.36 -3.66
C HIS A 53 2.08 -7.24 -2.71
N GLY A 54 1.15 -6.84 -1.85
CA GLY A 54 1.33 -5.73 -0.91
C GLY A 54 0.01 -5.02 -0.63
N MET A 55 0.13 -3.90 0.05
CA MET A 55 -0.97 -3.03 0.44
C MET A 55 -0.56 -1.56 0.29
N ILE A 56 -1.50 -0.73 -0.14
CA ILE A 56 -1.35 0.74 -0.08
C ILE A 56 -2.07 1.19 1.19
N CYS A 57 -1.38 1.92 2.06
CA CYS A 57 -1.87 2.16 3.42
C CYS A 57 -2.38 3.60 3.65
N SER A 58 -3.37 3.73 4.52
CA SER A 58 -3.78 4.98 5.16
C SER A 58 -2.92 5.30 6.39
N THR A 59 -3.06 6.51 6.93
CA THR A 59 -2.43 6.88 8.20
C THR A 59 -2.98 6.07 9.38
N ASP A 60 -4.27 5.77 9.36
CA ASP A 60 -4.92 4.91 10.37
C ASP A 60 -4.31 3.51 10.40
N GLU A 61 -4.11 2.89 9.23
CA GLU A 61 -3.51 1.55 9.10
C GLU A 61 -2.04 1.53 9.57
N LEU A 62 -1.33 2.66 9.45
CA LEU A 62 0.03 2.81 9.96
C LEU A 62 0.08 3.22 11.45
N GLY A 63 -1.06 3.41 12.11
CA GLY A 63 -1.11 3.86 13.50
C GLY A 63 -0.64 5.30 13.69
N MET A 64 -0.71 6.13 12.65
CA MET A 64 -0.31 7.55 12.68
C MET A 64 -1.48 8.48 13.07
N GLY A 65 -2.68 7.92 13.25
CA GLY A 65 -3.91 8.67 13.53
C GLY A 65 -4.59 9.19 12.26
N ASP A 66 -5.76 9.81 12.45
CA ASP A 66 -6.58 10.33 11.36
C ASP A 66 -5.96 11.61 10.79
N ASP A 67 -5.72 11.63 9.49
CA ASP A 67 -5.24 12.80 8.75
C ASP A 67 -6.37 13.57 8.05
N GLY A 68 -7.62 13.13 8.22
CA GLY A 68 -8.82 13.71 7.61
C GLY A 68 -9.00 13.37 6.13
N THR A 69 -8.11 12.56 5.54
CA THR A 69 -8.24 12.13 4.13
C THR A 69 -9.24 11.00 3.96
N HIS A 70 -9.48 10.22 5.03
CA HIS A 70 -10.33 9.03 5.02
C HIS A 70 -10.03 8.09 3.83
N GLY A 71 -8.75 7.93 3.50
CA GLY A 71 -8.25 7.16 2.37
C GLY A 71 -6.77 6.82 2.53
N ILE A 72 -6.12 6.42 1.43
CA ILE A 72 -4.68 6.11 1.46
C ILE A 72 -3.83 7.38 1.51
N ILE A 73 -2.59 7.24 1.96
CA ILE A 73 -1.62 8.34 1.95
C ILE A 73 -1.19 8.63 0.51
N VAL A 74 -1.51 9.83 0.03
CA VAL A 74 -0.98 10.39 -1.22
C VAL A 74 0.05 11.45 -0.87
N LEU A 75 1.28 11.25 -1.34
CA LEU A 75 2.41 12.12 -1.06
C LEU A 75 2.51 13.25 -2.09
N PRO A 76 3.07 14.41 -1.69
CA PRO A 76 3.42 15.48 -2.63
C PRO A 76 4.34 14.99 -3.76
N PRO A 77 4.25 15.59 -4.95
CA PRO A 77 5.05 15.22 -6.11
C PRO A 77 6.55 15.49 -5.96
#